data_AF-A0A2X1Q1L4-F1
#
_entry.id   AF-A0A2X1Q1L4-F1
#
_cell.length_a   1.000
_cell.length_b   1.000
_cell.length_c   1.000
_cell.angle_alpha   90.00
_cell.angle_beta   90.00
_cell.angle_gamma   90.00
#
_symmetry.space_group_name_H-M   'P 1'
#
loop_
_entity.id
_entity.type
_entity.pdbx_description
1 polymer ?
#
loop_
_entity_poly.entity_id
_entity_poly.type
_entity_poly.pdbx_seq_one_letter_code
_entity_poly.pdbx_strand_id
1 'polypeptide(L)'
;MHQLGLDLPLYQQYFHYIGNVIQGDFGASFRTQQPVLTEFFTLFPATAELAFFALFWSLLGGIILGTIAAVKKDSWISHTVTAASLTGYSMPIFWWGFNFNFICFAHNSVCHKVGV
;
A
#
# COMPACT_ATOMS: atom_id res chain seq x y z
N MET A 1 -10.68 31.62 1.58
CA MET A 1 -11.64 31.06 0.62
C MET A 1 -11.40 31.56 -0.81
N HIS A 2 -11.12 32.85 -1.07
CA HIS A 2 -10.79 33.33 -2.44
C HIS A 2 -9.45 32.88 -3.05
N GLN A 3 -8.48 32.43 -2.25
CA GLN A 3 -7.18 31.96 -2.78
C GLN A 3 -7.26 30.62 -3.54
N LEU A 4 -8.40 29.95 -3.51
CA LEU A 4 -8.62 28.65 -4.12
C LEU A 4 -9.38 28.74 -5.46
N GLY A 5 -9.80 29.94 -5.86
CA GLY A 5 -10.52 30.16 -7.12
C GLY A 5 -11.84 29.39 -7.24
N LEU A 6 -12.46 28.99 -6.11
CA LEU A 6 -13.77 28.29 -6.08
C LEU A 6 -14.93 29.14 -6.61
N ASP A 7 -14.69 30.42 -6.87
CA ASP A 7 -15.65 31.37 -7.43
C ASP A 7 -15.73 31.32 -8.98
N LEU A 8 -14.85 30.58 -9.65
CA LEU A 8 -14.79 30.47 -11.11
C LEU A 8 -15.52 29.21 -11.61
N PRO A 9 -16.10 29.24 -12.82
CA PRO A 9 -16.71 28.06 -13.43
C PRO A 9 -15.69 26.91 -13.55
N LEU A 10 -16.12 25.69 -13.25
CA LEU A 10 -15.32 24.46 -13.12
C LEU A 10 -14.27 24.26 -14.23
N TYR A 11 -14.63 24.59 -15.48
CA TYR A 11 -13.71 24.52 -16.62
C TYR A 11 -12.50 25.47 -16.48
N GLN A 12 -12.71 26.72 -16.03
CA GLN A 12 -11.62 27.67 -15.85
C GLN A 12 -10.69 27.25 -14.71
N GLN A 13 -11.23 26.68 -13.63
CA GLN A 13 -10.45 26.16 -12.51
C GLN A 13 -9.55 24.98 -12.94
N TYR A 14 -10.08 24.09 -13.81
CA TYR A 14 -9.33 22.97 -14.38
C TYR A 14 -8.19 23.44 -15.29
N PHE A 15 -8.46 24.40 -16.19
CA PHE A 15 -7.41 24.93 -17.08
C PHE A 15 -6.34 25.71 -16.32
N HIS A 16 -6.69 26.47 -15.29
CA HIS A 16 -5.72 27.12 -14.41
C HIS A 16 -4.86 26.11 -13.65
N TYR A 17 -5.48 25.06 -13.10
CA TYR A 17 -4.76 23.99 -12.42
C TYR A 17 -3.78 23.28 -13.36
N ILE A 18 -4.23 22.91 -14.57
CA ILE A 18 -3.35 22.29 -15.57
C ILE A 18 -2.21 23.23 -15.98
N GLY A 19 -2.48 24.52 -16.19
CA GLY A 19 -1.44 25.50 -16.51
C GLY A 19 -0.36 25.57 -15.43
N ASN A 20 -0.77 25.61 -14.16
CA ASN A 20 0.14 25.64 -13.02
C ASN A 20 0.91 24.33 -12.86
N VAL A 21 0.26 23.17 -13.03
CA VAL A 21 0.89 21.84 -12.96
C VAL A 21 1.95 21.67 -14.05
N ILE A 22 1.66 22.10 -15.28
CA ILE A 22 2.64 22.03 -16.39
C ILE A 22 3.85 22.94 -16.12
N GLN A 23 3.65 24.05 -15.40
CA GLN A 23 4.73 24.95 -14.96
C GLN A 23 5.50 24.42 -13.74
N GLY A 24 5.12 23.24 -13.22
CA GLY A 24 5.75 22.62 -12.06
C GLY A 24 5.23 23.10 -10.71
N ASP A 25 4.22 23.98 -10.70
CA ASP A 25 3.54 24.43 -9.49
C ASP A 25 2.31 23.55 -9.22
N PHE A 26 2.52 22.51 -8.41
CA PHE A 26 1.45 21.62 -7.95
C PHE A 26 0.59 22.26 -6.84
N GLY A 27 0.87 23.50 -6.46
CA GLY A 27 0.21 24.22 -5.38
C GLY A 27 0.69 23.79 -3.99
N ALA A 28 0.07 24.40 -2.98
CA ALA A 28 0.27 24.06 -1.58
C ALA A 28 -0.73 22.99 -1.14
N SER A 29 -0.27 22.04 -0.33
CA SER A 29 -1.15 21.05 0.31
C SER A 29 -2.19 21.75 1.20
N PHE A 30 -3.46 21.39 1.04
CA PHE A 30 -4.56 21.93 1.86
C PHE A 30 -4.43 21.64 3.35
N ARG A 31 -3.62 20.63 3.72
CA ARG A 31 -3.50 20.14 5.10
C ARG A 31 -2.24 20.64 5.80
N THR A 32 -1.13 20.72 5.06
CA THR A 32 0.21 21.05 5.57
C THR A 32 0.72 22.41 5.10
N GLN A 33 0.01 23.07 4.16
CA GLN A 33 0.37 24.36 3.54
C GLN A 33 1.79 24.41 2.94
N GLN A 34 2.41 23.25 2.70
CA GLN A 34 3.71 23.13 2.06
C GLN A 34 3.56 22.78 0.57
N PRO A 35 4.57 23.07 -0.27
CA PRO A 35 4.58 22.63 -1.65
C PRO A 35 4.42 21.12 -1.74
N VAL A 36 3.43 20.65 -2.52
CA VAL A 36 3.11 19.22 -2.65
C VAL A 36 4.31 18.40 -3.11
N LEU A 37 5.18 18.98 -3.95
CA LEU A 37 6.39 18.32 -4.42
C LEU A 37 7.36 17.97 -3.28
N THR A 38 7.56 18.87 -2.32
CA THR A 38 8.46 18.63 -1.18
C THR A 38 7.93 17.52 -0.30
N GLU A 39 6.62 17.53 -0.03
CA GLU A 39 5.96 16.46 0.73
C GLU A 39 6.05 15.12 -0.02
N PHE A 40 5.77 15.11 -1.33
CA PHE A 40 5.87 13.91 -2.17
C PHE A 40 7.28 13.29 -2.12
N PHE A 41 8.34 14.08 -2.34
CA PHE A 41 9.72 13.56 -2.30
C PHE A 41 10.15 13.09 -0.90
N THR A 42 9.50 13.56 0.16
CA THR A 42 9.78 13.10 1.53
C THR A 42 9.14 11.74 1.80
N LEU A 43 7.92 11.50 1.32
CA LEU A 43 7.20 10.24 1.54
C LEU A 43 7.54 9.15 0.50
N PHE A 44 7.90 9.55 -0.73
CA PHE A 44 8.16 8.64 -1.83
C PHE A 44 9.23 7.58 -1.52
N PRO A 45 10.41 7.92 -0.94
CA PRO A 45 11.43 6.93 -0.60
C PRO A 45 10.91 5.81 0.31
N ALA A 46 10.11 6.16 1.33
CA ALA A 46 9.53 5.17 2.23
C ALA A 46 8.58 4.22 1.50
N THR A 47 7.72 4.74 0.61
CA THR A 47 6.82 3.87 -0.18
C THR A 47 7.60 2.96 -1.15
N ALA A 48 8.68 3.48 -1.74
CA ALA A 48 9.52 2.73 -2.66
C ALA A 48 10.27 1.60 -1.95
N GLU A 49 10.82 1.86 -0.77
CA GLU A 49 11.45 0.83 0.07
C GLU A 49 10.46 -0.28 0.43
N LEU A 50 9.27 0.07 0.93
CA LEU A 50 8.23 -0.92 1.24
C LEU A 50 7.81 -1.74 0.01
N ALA A 51 7.56 -1.08 -1.12
CA ALA A 51 7.17 -1.75 -2.35
C ALA A 51 8.27 -2.70 -2.84
N PHE A 52 9.53 -2.28 -2.76
CA PHE A 52 10.68 -3.09 -3.17
C PHE A 52 10.77 -4.38 -2.35
N PHE A 53 10.73 -4.29 -1.01
CA PHE A 53 10.78 -5.48 -0.16
C PHE A 53 9.56 -6.39 -0.37
N ALA A 54 8.36 -5.81 -0.50
CA ALA A 54 7.15 -6.59 -0.77
C ALA A 54 7.25 -7.37 -2.08
N LEU A 55 7.70 -6.73 -3.16
CA LEU A 55 7.91 -7.37 -4.45
C LEU A 55 9.00 -8.43 -4.41
N PHE A 56 10.13 -8.14 -3.75
CA PHE A 56 11.24 -9.08 -3.63
C PHE A 56 10.80 -10.40 -2.98
N TRP A 57 10.13 -10.32 -1.83
CA TRP A 57 9.63 -11.52 -1.15
C TRP A 57 8.47 -12.20 -1.88
N SER A 58 7.58 -11.41 -2.50
CA SER A 58 6.48 -11.94 -3.29
C SER A 58 6.97 -12.74 -4.50
N LEU A 59 7.97 -12.23 -5.23
CA LEU A 59 8.58 -12.90 -6.37
C LEU A 59 9.31 -14.17 -5.91
N LEU A 60 10.14 -14.07 -4.88
CA LEU A 60 10.92 -15.21 -4.40
C LEU A 60 10.00 -16.35 -3.93
N GLY A 61 9.03 -16.06 -3.08
CA GLY A 61 8.07 -17.07 -2.60
C GLY A 61 7.13 -17.56 -3.71
N GLY A 62 6.60 -16.64 -4.51
CA GLY A 62 5.65 -16.93 -5.57
C GLY A 62 6.24 -17.80 -6.68
N ILE A 63 7.48 -17.54 -7.10
CA ILE A 63 8.16 -18.35 -8.12
C ILE A 63 8.45 -19.75 -7.59
N ILE A 64 8.98 -19.89 -6.36
CA ILE A 64 9.29 -21.20 -5.79
C ILE A 64 8.03 -22.04 -5.62
N LEU A 65 7.01 -21.49 -4.94
CA LEU A 65 5.76 -22.21 -4.68
C LEU A 65 4.98 -22.47 -5.97
N GLY A 66 4.95 -21.50 -6.89
CA GLY A 66 4.31 -21.63 -8.19
C GLY A 66 4.96 -22.71 -9.06
N THR A 67 6.30 -22.77 -9.08
CA THR A 67 7.03 -23.80 -9.83
C THR A 67 6.79 -25.19 -9.24
N ILE A 68 6.80 -25.35 -7.91
CA ILE A 68 6.53 -26.63 -7.25
C ILE A 68 5.09 -27.10 -7.56
N ALA A 69 4.11 -26.21 -7.48
CA ALA A 69 2.71 -26.53 -7.81
C ALA A 69 2.54 -26.91 -9.29
N ALA A 70 3.26 -26.25 -10.20
CA ALA A 70 3.22 -26.54 -11.63
C ALA A 70 3.81 -27.92 -11.97
N VAL A 71 4.94 -28.29 -11.35
CA VAL A 71 5.62 -29.57 -11.60
C VAL A 71 4.84 -30.74 -10.99
N LYS A 72 4.19 -30.55 -9.83
CA LYS A 72 3.45 -31.60 -9.11
C LYS A 72 1.93 -31.38 -9.17
N LYS A 73 1.39 -31.18 -10.37
CA LYS A 73 0.00 -30.78 -10.62
C LYS A 73 -1.06 -31.68 -9.95
N ASP A 74 -0.85 -33.00 -9.91
CA ASP A 74 -1.77 -33.99 -9.31
C ASP A 74 -1.40 -34.40 -7.87
N SER A 75 -0.47 -33.67 -7.24
CA SER A 75 -0.06 -33.94 -5.86
C SER A 75 -0.88 -33.12 -4.87
N TRP A 76 -1.06 -33.64 -3.65
CA TRP A 76 -1.64 -32.90 -2.52
C TRP A 76 -0.98 -31.53 -2.29
N ILE A 77 0.30 -31.39 -2.66
CA ILE A 77 1.07 -30.14 -2.59
C ILE A 77 0.51 -29.06 -3.54
N SER A 78 0.08 -29.44 -4.75
CA SER A 78 -0.54 -28.50 -5.69
C SER A 78 -1.89 -27.99 -5.18
N HIS A 79 -2.69 -28.88 -4.60
CA HIS A 79 -3.99 -28.53 -4.01
C HIS A 79 -3.84 -27.61 -2.80
N THR A 80 -2.88 -27.86 -1.90
CA THR A 80 -2.65 -27.00 -0.72
C THR A 80 -2.13 -25.62 -1.12
N VAL A 81 -1.19 -25.53 -2.07
CA VAL A 81 -0.71 -24.24 -2.57
C VAL A 81 -1.85 -23.46 -3.23
N THR A 82 -2.66 -24.10 -4.07
CA THR A 82 -3.79 -23.45 -4.73
C THR A 82 -4.84 -22.97 -3.75
N ALA A 83 -5.21 -23.79 -2.75
CA ALA A 83 -6.16 -23.42 -1.71
C ALA A 83 -5.65 -22.26 -0.84
N ALA A 84 -4.36 -22.28 -0.50
CA ALA A 84 -3.72 -21.19 0.24
C ALA A 84 -3.72 -19.88 -0.57
N SER A 85 -3.38 -19.93 -1.86
CA SER A 85 -3.44 -18.77 -2.76
C SER A 85 -4.86 -18.21 -2.89
N LEU A 86 -5.87 -19.08 -3.01
CA LEU A 86 -7.28 -18.66 -3.12
C LEU A 86 -7.76 -17.96 -1.83
N THR A 87 -7.37 -18.48 -0.67
CA THR A 87 -7.68 -17.88 0.63
C THR A 87 -6.97 -16.54 0.80
N GLY A 88 -5.70 -16.46 0.38
CA GLY A 88 -4.92 -15.22 0.39
C GLY A 88 -5.54 -14.11 -0.46
N TYR A 89 -5.99 -14.45 -1.67
CA TYR A 89 -6.55 -13.50 -2.62
C TYR A 89 -8.00 -13.08 -2.30
N SER A 90 -8.81 -13.99 -1.75
CA SER A 90 -10.22 -13.72 -1.44
C SER A 90 -10.42 -12.85 -0.20
N MET A 91 -9.43 -12.77 0.69
CA MET A 91 -9.49 -11.99 1.91
C MET A 91 -9.17 -10.50 1.63
N PRO A 92 -9.99 -9.55 2.12
CA PRO A 92 -9.70 -8.13 1.99
C PRO A 92 -8.39 -7.72 2.67
N ILE A 93 -7.62 -6.80 2.07
CA ILE A 93 -6.29 -6.41 2.58
C ILE A 93 -6.34 -5.82 4.01
N PHE A 94 -7.43 -5.12 4.35
CA PHE A 94 -7.61 -4.55 5.69
C PHE A 94 -7.77 -5.63 6.77
N TRP A 95 -8.33 -6.79 6.39
CA TRP A 95 -8.54 -7.91 7.30
C TRP A 95 -7.20 -8.44 7.79
N TRP A 96 -6.22 -8.59 6.89
CA TRP A 96 -4.86 -8.99 7.23
C TRP A 96 -4.22 -8.04 8.23
N GLY A 97 -4.34 -6.72 8.01
CA GLY A 97 -3.81 -5.70 8.92
C GLY A 97 -4.45 -5.76 10.31
N PHE A 98 -5.77 -5.91 10.38
CA PHE A 98 -6.49 -6.03 11.66
C PHE A 98 -6.07 -7.27 12.45
N ASN A 99 -5.98 -8.44 11.80
CA ASN A 99 -5.60 -9.69 12.45
C ASN A 99 -4.15 -9.67 12.93
N PHE A 100 -3.22 -9.12 12.14
CA PHE A 100 -1.83 -8.98 12.54
C PHE A 100 -1.70 -8.06 13.77
N ASN A 101 -2.42 -6.93 13.77
CA ASN A 101 -2.41 -6.03 14.91
C ASN A 101 -2.96 -6.71 16.19
N PHE A 102 -4.05 -7.46 16.06
CA PHE A 102 -4.62 -8.24 17.16
C PHE A 102 -3.66 -9.31 17.68
N ILE A 103 -2.95 -10.05 16.80
CA ILE A 103 -1.98 -11.07 17.20
C ILE A 103 -0.80 -10.45 17.97
N CYS A 104 -0.28 -9.31 17.49
CA CYS A 104 0.82 -8.61 18.15
C CYS A 104 0.40 -8.06 19.51
N PHE A 105 -0.81 -7.50 19.61
CA PHE A 105 -1.38 -7.03 20.87
C PHE A 105 -1.59 -8.17 21.86
N ALA A 106 -2.14 -9.31 21.41
CA ALA A 106 -2.31 -10.50 22.24
C ALA A 106 -0.96 -11.03 22.74
N HIS A 107 0.05 -11.09 21.88
CA HIS A 107 1.41 -11.50 22.26
C HIS A 107 2.03 -10.54 23.31
N ASN A 108 1.95 -9.22 23.07
CA ASN A 108 2.46 -8.21 24.00
C ASN A 108 1.73 -8.25 25.36
N SER A 109 0.40 -8.41 25.34
CA SER A 109 -0.44 -8.54 26.53
C SER A 109 -0.16 -9.83 27.32
N VAL A 110 0.20 -10.92 26.64
CA VAL A 110 0.63 -12.18 27.27
C VAL A 110 2.01 -12.01 27.90
N CYS A 111 2.99 -11.40 27.23
CA CYS A 111 4.30 -11.08 27.83
C CYS A 111 4.15 -10.22 29.10
N HIS A 112 3.31 -9.18 29.06
CA HIS A 112 3.07 -8.32 30.23
C HIS A 112 2.36 -9.04 31.39
N LYS A 113 1.58 -10.10 31.13
CA LYS A 113 0.95 -10.94 32.18
C LYS A 113 1.85 -12.06 32.70
N VAL A 114 2.83 -12.50 31.92
CA VAL A 114 3.74 -13.60 32.27
C VAL A 114 5.03 -13.09 32.94
N GLY A 115 5.23 -11.78 33.06
CA GLY A 115 6.24 -11.20 33.94
C GLY A 115 7.69 -11.46 33.49
N VAL A 116 7.93 -11.33 32.18
CA VAL A 116 9.28 -11.12 31.63
C VAL A 116 9.42 -9.65 31.27
#